data_AF-A0A811SS42-F1
#
_entry.id   AF-A0A811SS42-F1
#
_cell.length_a   1.000
_cell.length_b   1.000
_cell.length_c   1.000
_cell.angle_alpha   90.00
_cell.angle_beta   90.00
_cell.angle_gamma   90.00
#
_symmetry.space_group_name_H-M   'P 1'
#
loop_
_entity.id
_entity.type
_entity.pdbx_description
1 polymer ?
#
loop_
_entity_poly.entity_id
_entity_poly.type
_entity_poly.pdbx_seq_one_letter_code
_entity_poly.pdbx_strand_id
1 'polypeptide(L)' 'MTVFNSQLPGVVLAAQSLFGAEPEIPDAVLAKSFQVDADTIKLLKSKFRKG' A
#
# COMPACT_ATOMS: atom_id res chain seq x y z
N MET A 1 24.84 6.02 -8.36
CA MET A 1 24.79 5.43 -7.01
C MET A 1 23.75 6.18 -6.19
N THR A 2 22.90 5.47 -5.45
CA THR A 2 21.98 6.07 -4.48
C THR A 2 22.65 6.08 -3.11
N VAL A 3 22.57 7.20 -2.38
CA VAL A 3 23.20 7.38 -1.06
C VAL A 3 22.20 7.96 -0.08
N PHE A 4 22.23 7.48 1.15
CA PHE A 4 21.37 7.94 2.24
C PHE A 4 22.23 8.31 3.44
N ASN A 5 21.90 9.43 4.10
CA ASN A 5 22.66 9.94 5.24
C ASN A 5 22.09 9.45 6.59
N SER A 6 21.50 8.26 6.61
CA SER A 6 21.02 7.60 7.82
C SER A 6 21.63 6.21 7.88
N GLN A 7 22.00 5.78 9.09
CA GLN A 7 22.46 4.40 9.36
C GLN A 7 21.33 3.38 9.13
N LEU A 8 20.07 3.81 9.27
CA LEU A 8 18.86 3.04 9.01
C LEU A 8 17.89 3.90 8.20
N PRO A 9 18.11 4.05 6.88
CA PRO A 9 17.30 4.95 6.06
C PRO A 9 15.86 4.48 5.86
N GLY A 10 15.60 3.18 6.05
CA GLY A 10 14.29 2.57 5.88
C GLY A 10 13.82 2.58 4.42
N VAL A 11 12.88 1.69 4.10
CA VAL A 11 12.19 1.69 2.80
C VAL A 11 10.72 1.38 3.07
N VAL A 12 9.83 2.23 2.57
CA VAL A 12 8.38 2.03 2.64
C VAL A 12 7.88 1.90 1.21
N LEU A 13 7.50 0.68 0.83
CA LEU A 13 6.98 0.41 -0.51
C LEU A 13 5.52 0.83 -0.58
N ALA A 14 5.23 1.94 -1.26
CA ALA A 14 3.87 2.52 -1.29
C ALA A 14 2.77 1.51 -1.58
N ALA A 15 2.91 0.69 -2.63
CA ALA A 15 1.88 -0.30 -2.99
C ALA A 15 1.68 -1.37 -1.90
N GLN A 16 2.76 -1.94 -1.36
CA GLN A 16 2.66 -2.93 -0.28
C GLN A 16 2.10 -2.30 1.00
N SER A 17 2.52 -1.08 1.33
CA SER A 17 2.07 -0.36 2.52
C SER A 17 0.61 0.10 2.43
N LEU A 18 0.04 0.26 1.23
CA LEU A 18 -1.35 0.65 1.03
C LEU A 18 -2.28 -0.54 0.82
N PHE A 19 -1.88 -1.52 0.01
CA PHE A 19 -2.74 -2.62 -0.45
C PHE A 19 -2.39 -3.99 0.15
N GLY A 20 -1.27 -4.11 0.84
CA GLY A 20 -0.82 -5.35 1.50
C GLY A 20 -0.47 -5.13 2.99
N ALA A 21 -1.02 -4.10 3.61
CA ALA A 21 -0.83 -3.78 5.02
C ALA A 21 -1.51 -4.80 5.93
N GLU A 22 -0.98 -4.95 7.15
CA GLU A 22 -1.51 -5.84 8.18
C GLU A 22 -1.59 -5.11 9.52
N PRO A 23 -2.79 -4.83 10.06
CA PRO A 23 -4.11 -5.09 9.48
C PRO A 23 -4.37 -4.27 8.20
N GLU A 24 -5.30 -4.73 7.36
CA GLU A 24 -5.63 -4.04 6.10
C GLU A 24 -6.22 -2.64 6.33
N ILE A 25 -5.88 -1.69 5.45
CA ILE A 25 -6.56 -0.39 5.40
C ILE A 25 -8.00 -0.59 4.89
N PRO A 26 -9.04 0.00 5.52
CA PRO A 26 -10.42 -0.16 5.06
C PRO A 26 -10.63 0.28 3.61
N ASP A 27 -11.38 -0.51 2.84
CA ASP A 27 -11.63 -0.25 1.41
C ASP A 27 -12.23 1.13 1.17
N ALA A 28 -13.15 1.58 2.03
CA ALA A 28 -13.80 2.88 1.90
C ALA A 28 -12.81 4.07 2.02
N VAL A 29 -11.75 3.92 2.84
CA VAL A 29 -10.71 4.95 2.99
C VAL A 29 -9.89 5.05 1.71
N LEU A 30 -9.47 3.91 1.16
CA LEU A 30 -8.71 3.86 -0.08
C LEU A 30 -9.57 4.31 -1.28
N ALA A 31 -10.79 3.81 -1.39
CA ALA A 31 -11.73 4.17 -2.46
C ALA A 31 -11.99 5.68 -2.50
N LYS A 32 -12.24 6.30 -1.34
CA LYS A 32 -12.39 7.75 -1.23
C LYS A 32 -11.10 8.52 -1.58
N SER A 33 -9.94 8.01 -1.15
CA SER A 33 -8.65 8.67 -1.39
C SER A 33 -8.23 8.63 -2.85
N PHE A 34 -8.50 7.50 -3.53
CA PHE A 34 -8.17 7.29 -4.93
C PHE A 34 -9.29 7.67 -5.90
N GLN A 35 -10.48 8.04 -5.40
CA GLN A 35 -11.66 8.38 -6.19
C GLN A 35 -12.10 7.26 -7.15
N VAL A 36 -12.06 6.02 -6.66
CA VAL A 36 -12.46 4.80 -7.38
C VAL A 36 -13.50 4.02 -6.58
N ASP A 37 -14.13 3.03 -7.19
CA ASP A 37 -15.01 2.11 -6.49
C ASP A 37 -14.24 1.13 -5.58
N ALA A 38 -14.97 0.50 -4.66
CA ALA A 38 -14.41 -0.46 -3.72
C ALA A 38 -13.89 -1.74 -4.40
N ASP A 39 -14.43 -2.11 -5.56
CA ASP A 39 -14.04 -3.35 -6.25
C ASP A 39 -12.67 -3.21 -6.94
N THR A 40 -12.35 -2.00 -7.42
CA THR A 40 -11.01 -1.60 -7.86
C THR A 40 -10.01 -1.72 -6.71
N ILE A 41 -10.36 -1.28 -5.49
CA ILE A 41 -9.51 -1.43 -4.31
C ILE A 41 -9.31 -2.91 -3.94
N LYS A 42 -10.36 -3.72 -3.94
CA LYS A 42 -10.25 -5.16 -3.68
C LYS A 42 -9.37 -5.86 -4.72
N LEU A 43 -9.49 -5.48 -5.99
CA LEU A 43 -8.63 -5.96 -7.06
C LEU A 43 -7.17 -5.62 -6.77
N LEU A 44 -6.87 -4.37 -6.41
CA LEU A 44 -5.51 -3.95 -6.03
C LEU A 44 -4.99 -4.76 -4.84
N LYS A 45 -5.74 -4.83 -3.73
CA LYS A 45 -5.38 -5.65 -2.55
C LYS A 45 -5.09 -7.09 -2.91
N SER A 46 -5.85 -7.69 -3.83
CA SER A 46 -5.62 -9.07 -4.27
C SER A 46 -4.23 -9.31 -4.88
N LYS A 47 -3.58 -8.27 -5.43
CA LYS A 47 -2.24 -8.33 -6.01
C LYS A 47 -1.11 -8.20 -4.98
N PHE A 48 -1.41 -7.76 -3.76
CA PHE A 48 -0.42 -7.45 -2.71
C PHE A 48 -0.66 -8.21 -1.39
N ARG A 49 -1.68 -9.08 -1.34
CA ARG A 49 -1.82 -10.05 -0.25
C ARG A 49 -0.59 -10.96 -0.21
N LYS A 50 -0.02 -11.12 0.98
CA LYS A 50 1.02 -12.15 1.20
C LYS A 50 0.38 -13.52 0.95
N GLY A 51 1.09 -14.37 0.22
CA GLY A 51 0.74 -15.79 0.09
C GLY A 51 0.82 -16.52 1.42
#